data_AF-A0A2M8Z477-F1
#
_entry.id   AF-A0A2M8Z477-F1
#
_cell.length_a   1.000
_cell.length_b   1.000
_cell.length_c   1.000
_cell.angle_alpha   90.00
_cell.angle_beta   90.00
_cell.angle_gamma   90.00
#
_symmetry.space_group_name_H-M   'P 1'
#
loop_
_entity.id
_entity.type
_entity.pdbx_description
1 polymer ?
#
loop_
_entity_poly.entity_id
_entity_poly.type
_entity_poly.pdbx_seq_one_letter_code
_entity_poly.pdbx_strand_id
1 'polypeptide(L)'
;MNKKISDSAVTHFLEDVTDQISYKPLRPSIHQELESHIKDRIEEYESQGLSLADAERKALRGMGDAIAIGTGLNEAHKIQKSPRLAFITALLLLTGFVLSCFFRWTPEQMSNGYLYYIPGGILLVFTVLKGYPLLIRHRKILASSICLLYLAQIVIFFLSHFSGRRFGVVSTAYFATLLLVPVITVLLYCSRHNRKKFLTAALVCAGTWMLLMYTSGLYLISDTAAAIFLLSILGTVCFMIHRGILSGKKKYLYSCTLAFLVLLGSPLFLTSSGREKIKAFVTPQSAIYTTWDDTYNGILIQELLSRTSLTHGLLLSPEEMMDYGTGAWYFASRDPRHIGIVGIHTDKQQQEFQEKVEAIEKQGGRPRYIHYQADDVTLWDILPQHYHNNYLIAVCIFLFGWLPGLAMIGTIGLFYWILFSYIRRIHGNLASSLAFCCGQCLLWQGVFYLLGNFGYQYAIFPNLPLISEGQLSILLNMLLLGLVFSAYRYDHVIEEPVNYRPITSG
;
A
#
# COMPACT_ATOMS: atom_id res chain seq x y z
N MET A 1 -40.26 -38.93 30.46
CA MET A 1 -39.82 -39.72 29.29
C MET A 1 -39.68 -38.77 28.12
N ASN A 2 -38.44 -38.37 27.85
CA ASN A 2 -38.05 -37.50 26.74
C ASN A 2 -38.31 -38.26 25.44
N LYS A 3 -39.43 -37.95 24.77
CA LYS A 3 -39.71 -38.46 23.44
C LYS A 3 -38.66 -37.79 22.55
N LYS A 4 -37.63 -38.55 22.17
CA LYS A 4 -36.67 -38.21 21.10
C LYS A 4 -37.46 -37.45 20.04
N ILE A 5 -37.09 -36.19 19.81
CA ILE A 5 -37.45 -35.43 18.63
C ILE A 5 -37.09 -36.35 17.46
N SER A 6 -38.09 -37.03 16.91
CA SER A 6 -37.91 -37.79 15.68
C SER A 6 -37.57 -36.72 14.65
N ASP A 7 -36.34 -36.72 14.15
CA ASP A 7 -35.98 -36.40 12.77
C ASP A 7 -37.06 -35.55 12.06
N SER A 8 -37.29 -34.33 12.56
CA SER A 8 -38.56 -33.65 12.33
C SER A 8 -38.54 -33.10 10.92
N ALA A 9 -39.69 -33.02 10.26
CA ALA A 9 -39.79 -32.40 8.94
C ALA A 9 -39.21 -30.97 8.93
N VAL A 10 -39.19 -30.30 10.09
CA VAL A 10 -38.53 -29.01 10.31
C VAL A 10 -37.00 -29.13 10.24
N THR A 11 -36.40 -30.13 10.90
CA THR A 11 -34.94 -30.36 10.83
C THR A 11 -34.50 -30.64 9.40
N HIS A 12 -35.19 -31.54 8.68
CA HIS A 12 -34.86 -31.83 7.28
C HIS A 12 -35.01 -30.59 6.39
N PHE A 13 -36.08 -29.81 6.59
CA PHE A 13 -36.28 -28.55 5.88
C PHE A 13 -35.13 -27.55 6.12
N LEU A 14 -34.69 -27.40 7.37
CA LEU A 14 -33.58 -26.50 7.72
C LEU A 14 -32.24 -26.98 7.16
N GLU A 15 -31.99 -28.30 7.17
CA GLU A 15 -30.83 -28.90 6.53
C GLU A 15 -30.84 -28.64 5.02
N ASP A 16 -31.97 -28.89 4.34
CA ASP A 16 -32.14 -28.64 2.90
C ASP A 16 -31.85 -27.17 2.54
N VAL A 17 -32.38 -26.21 3.32
CA VAL A 17 -32.14 -24.78 3.11
C VAL A 17 -30.66 -24.44 3.32
N THR A 18 -30.08 -24.89 4.43
CA THR A 18 -28.70 -24.52 4.81
C THR A 18 -27.64 -25.18 3.91
N ASP A 19 -27.95 -26.33 3.31
CA ASP A 19 -27.06 -26.99 2.37
C ASP A 19 -26.89 -26.26 1.05
N GLN A 20 -27.91 -25.48 0.63
CA GLN A 20 -27.77 -24.59 -0.53
C GLN A 20 -26.83 -23.41 -0.28
N ILE A 21 -26.49 -23.11 0.99
CA ILE A 21 -25.65 -21.97 1.36
C ILE A 21 -24.18 -22.36 1.28
N SER A 22 -23.47 -21.78 0.32
CA SER A 22 -22.06 -22.04 0.05
C SER A 22 -21.13 -21.61 1.18
N TYR A 23 -21.46 -20.52 1.88
CA TYR A 23 -20.65 -20.00 2.98
C TYR A 23 -20.98 -20.69 4.32
N LYS A 24 -20.31 -21.82 4.57
CA LYS A 24 -20.51 -22.66 5.76
C LYS A 24 -20.57 -21.92 7.11
N PRO A 25 -19.72 -20.92 7.41
CA PRO A 25 -19.76 -20.21 8.69
C PRO A 25 -21.06 -19.46 8.97
N LEU A 26 -21.87 -19.15 7.95
CA LEU A 26 -23.16 -18.47 8.10
C LEU A 26 -24.32 -19.44 8.33
N ARG A 27 -24.17 -20.72 7.95
CA ARG A 27 -25.21 -21.75 8.08
C ARG A 27 -25.81 -21.84 9.49
N PRO A 28 -25.03 -21.83 10.59
CA PRO A 28 -25.62 -21.93 11.93
C PRO A 28 -26.50 -20.74 12.30
N SER A 29 -26.12 -19.53 11.88
CA SER A 29 -26.89 -18.31 12.17
C SER A 29 -28.22 -18.32 11.43
N ILE A 30 -28.20 -18.66 10.14
CA ILE A 30 -29.41 -18.77 9.31
C ILE A 30 -30.30 -19.92 9.79
N HIS A 31 -29.70 -21.05 10.16
CA HIS A 31 -30.42 -22.17 10.76
C HIS A 31 -31.19 -21.70 12.00
N GLN A 32 -30.52 -21.02 12.93
CA GLN A 32 -31.12 -20.55 14.18
C GLN A 32 -32.23 -19.51 13.94
N GLU A 33 -32.03 -18.58 13.00
CA GLU A 33 -33.04 -17.57 12.64
C GLU A 33 -34.29 -18.21 12.05
N LEU A 34 -34.13 -19.11 11.08
CA LEU A 34 -35.24 -19.83 10.46
C LEU A 34 -35.93 -20.78 11.44
N GLU A 35 -35.17 -21.47 12.29
CA GLU A 35 -35.72 -22.34 13.32
C GLU A 35 -36.58 -21.55 14.31
N SER A 36 -36.09 -20.39 14.77
CA SER A 36 -36.87 -19.50 15.66
C SER A 36 -38.16 -19.06 14.97
N HIS A 37 -38.07 -18.59 13.73
CA HIS A 37 -39.24 -18.11 13.00
C HIS A 37 -40.26 -19.23 12.70
N ILE A 38 -39.81 -20.45 12.44
CA ILE A 38 -40.71 -21.61 12.27
C ILE A 38 -41.37 -21.96 13.59
N LYS A 39 -40.64 -21.96 14.71
CA LYS A 39 -41.20 -22.22 16.04
C LYS A 39 -42.25 -21.19 16.43
N ASP A 40 -41.99 -19.89 16.21
CA ASP A 40 -42.95 -18.83 16.49
C ASP A 40 -44.27 -19.05 15.72
N ARG A 41 -44.20 -19.49 14.46
CA ARG A 41 -45.39 -19.83 13.66
C ARG A 41 -46.12 -21.07 14.14
N ILE A 42 -45.40 -22.08 14.59
CA ILE A 42 -46.00 -23.31 15.15
C ILE A 42 -46.79 -22.95 16.40
N GLU A 43 -46.19 -22.19 17.33
CA GLU A 43 -46.85 -21.75 18.57
C GLU A 43 -48.11 -20.91 18.28
N GLU A 44 -48.05 -20.04 17.26
CA GLU A 44 -49.22 -19.28 16.81
C GLU A 44 -50.36 -20.20 16.34
N TYR A 45 -50.07 -21.24 15.54
CA TYR A 45 -51.10 -22.17 15.07
C TYR A 45 -51.64 -23.09 16.16
N GLU A 46 -50.81 -23.50 17.13
CA GLU A 46 -51.27 -24.24 18.30
C GLU A 46 -52.23 -23.38 19.14
N SER A 47 -51.95 -22.07 19.29
CA SER A 47 -52.86 -21.14 19.98
C SER A 47 -54.21 -20.99 19.29
N GLN A 48 -54.27 -21.23 17.97
CA GLN A 48 -55.50 -21.25 17.17
C GLN A 48 -56.23 -22.61 17.23
N GLY A 49 -55.74 -23.55 18.04
CA GLY A 49 -56.35 -24.85 18.28
C GLY A 49 -55.94 -25.97 17.32
N LEU A 50 -54.88 -25.78 16.52
CA LEU A 50 -54.33 -26.86 15.69
C LEU A 50 -53.52 -27.85 16.54
N SER A 51 -53.52 -29.13 16.12
CA SER A 51 -52.59 -30.11 16.68
C SER A 51 -51.15 -29.76 16.28
N LEU A 52 -50.16 -30.11 17.11
CA LEU A 52 -48.73 -29.88 16.84
C LEU A 52 -48.32 -30.34 15.42
N ALA A 53 -48.76 -31.53 14.99
CA ALA A 53 -48.42 -32.08 13.68
C ALA A 53 -49.06 -31.30 12.51
N ASP A 54 -50.27 -30.79 12.69
CA ASP A 54 -50.94 -29.94 11.71
C ASP A 54 -50.35 -28.52 11.70
N ALA A 55 -49.97 -28.00 12.86
CA ALA A 55 -49.28 -26.72 13.03
C ALA A 55 -47.90 -26.74 12.34
N GLU A 56 -47.08 -27.78 12.55
CA GLU A 56 -45.81 -27.98 11.85
C GLU A 56 -45.98 -28.03 10.33
N ARG A 57 -46.93 -28.84 9.84
CA ARG A 57 -47.20 -28.97 8.40
C ARG A 57 -47.66 -27.64 7.79
N LYS A 58 -48.50 -26.89 8.51
CA LYS A 58 -48.98 -25.58 8.08
C LYS A 58 -47.86 -24.54 8.10
N ALA A 59 -47.00 -24.55 9.12
CA ALA A 59 -45.83 -23.67 9.21
C ALA A 59 -44.86 -23.90 8.06
N LEU A 60 -44.50 -25.17 7.77
CA LEU A 60 -43.62 -25.52 6.66
C LEU A 60 -44.23 -25.17 5.29
N ARG A 61 -45.52 -25.45 5.06
CA ARG A 61 -46.21 -24.98 3.84
C ARG A 61 -46.19 -23.46 3.71
N GLY A 62 -46.29 -22.74 4.81
CA GLY A 62 -46.22 -21.28 4.85
C GLY A 62 -44.81 -20.72 4.66
N MET A 63 -43.75 -21.53 4.82
CA MET A 63 -42.38 -21.15 4.49
C MET A 63 -42.13 -21.24 2.98
N GLY A 64 -42.64 -22.29 2.33
CA GLY A 64 -42.48 -22.53 0.90
C GLY A 64 -41.43 -23.61 0.60
N ASP A 65 -40.79 -23.53 -0.56
CA ASP A 65 -39.79 -24.50 -1.00
C ASP A 65 -38.41 -24.23 -0.36
N ALA A 66 -37.83 -25.25 0.27
CA ALA A 66 -36.54 -25.19 0.95
C ALA A 66 -35.40 -24.82 -0.02
N ILE A 67 -35.41 -25.39 -1.24
CA ILE A 67 -34.36 -25.16 -2.23
C ILE A 67 -34.42 -23.73 -2.75
N ALA A 68 -35.61 -23.23 -3.09
CA ALA A 68 -35.80 -21.84 -3.51
C ALA A 68 -35.35 -20.83 -2.43
N ILE A 69 -35.69 -21.08 -1.16
CA ILE A 69 -35.25 -20.23 -0.04
C ILE A 69 -33.73 -20.28 0.10
N GLY A 70 -33.14 -21.49 0.13
CA GLY A 70 -31.71 -21.68 0.29
C GLY A 70 -30.89 -21.06 -0.84
N THR A 71 -31.33 -21.21 -2.10
CA THR A 71 -30.67 -20.59 -3.27
C THR A 71 -30.78 -19.07 -3.24
N GLY A 72 -31.94 -18.51 -2.85
CA GLY A 72 -32.12 -17.07 -2.66
C GLY A 72 -31.21 -16.50 -1.55
N LEU A 73 -31.13 -17.19 -0.40
CA LEU A 73 -30.24 -16.83 0.69
C LEU A 73 -28.76 -16.93 0.29
N ASN A 74 -28.38 -17.95 -0.47
CA ASN A 74 -27.02 -18.11 -0.97
C ASN A 74 -26.63 -17.02 -1.97
N GLU A 75 -27.53 -16.60 -2.87
CA GLU A 75 -27.25 -15.51 -3.81
C GLU A 75 -27.03 -14.18 -3.07
N ALA A 76 -27.77 -13.94 -1.99
CA ALA A 76 -27.57 -12.78 -1.12
C ALA A 76 -26.30 -12.87 -0.28
N HIS A 77 -25.87 -14.09 0.11
CA HIS A 77 -24.77 -14.32 1.05
C HIS A 77 -23.68 -15.24 0.48
N LYS A 78 -23.20 -14.95 -0.73
CA LYS A 78 -22.06 -15.65 -1.33
C LYS A 78 -20.77 -14.87 -1.26
N ILE A 79 -19.67 -15.62 -1.17
CA ILE A 79 -18.33 -15.07 -1.31
C ILE A 79 -18.14 -14.52 -2.73
N GLN A 80 -17.68 -13.28 -2.83
CA GLN A 80 -17.41 -12.64 -4.12
C GLN A 80 -16.02 -13.01 -4.66
N LYS A 81 -15.90 -13.08 -5.99
CA LYS A 81 -14.64 -13.32 -6.71
C LYS A 81 -14.29 -12.11 -7.57
N SER A 82 -13.01 -11.76 -7.66
CA SER A 82 -12.51 -10.65 -8.48
C SER A 82 -11.46 -11.13 -9.50
N PRO A 83 -11.85 -11.95 -10.50
CA PRO A 83 -10.91 -12.60 -11.41
C PRO A 83 -10.10 -11.61 -12.26
N ARG A 84 -10.70 -10.49 -12.67
CA ARG A 84 -10.00 -9.45 -13.44
C ARG A 84 -8.89 -8.79 -12.63
N LEU A 85 -9.16 -8.48 -11.36
CA LEU A 85 -8.16 -7.93 -10.44
C LEU A 85 -7.07 -8.97 -10.15
N ALA A 86 -7.44 -10.23 -9.92
CA ALA A 86 -6.48 -11.31 -9.69
C ALA A 86 -5.54 -11.52 -10.88
N PHE A 87 -6.06 -11.49 -12.11
CA PHE A 87 -5.26 -11.63 -13.32
C PHE A 87 -4.25 -10.50 -13.47
N ILE A 88 -4.68 -9.24 -13.39
CA ILE A 88 -3.76 -8.10 -13.53
C ILE A 88 -2.73 -8.06 -12.38
N THR A 89 -3.11 -8.45 -11.16
CA THR A 89 -2.17 -8.58 -10.04
C THR A 89 -1.12 -9.66 -10.30
N ALA A 90 -1.53 -10.84 -10.78
CA ALA A 90 -0.60 -11.91 -11.12
C ALA A 90 0.35 -11.49 -12.25
N LEU A 91 -0.15 -10.79 -13.27
CA LEU A 91 0.67 -10.26 -14.36
C LEU A 91 1.74 -9.28 -13.85
N LEU A 92 1.35 -8.33 -12.99
CA LEU A 92 2.29 -7.35 -12.42
C LEU A 92 3.34 -8.00 -11.50
N LEU A 93 2.91 -8.96 -10.66
CA LEU A 93 3.83 -9.74 -9.81
C LEU A 93 4.82 -10.56 -10.64
N LEU A 94 4.35 -11.20 -11.72
CA LEU A 94 5.22 -11.95 -12.62
C LEU A 94 6.21 -11.00 -13.32
N THR A 95 5.74 -9.83 -13.75
CA THR A 95 6.60 -8.80 -14.35
C THR A 95 7.69 -8.35 -13.37
N GLY A 96 7.32 -8.05 -12.12
CA GLY A 96 8.26 -7.72 -11.06
C GLY A 96 9.29 -8.83 -10.82
N PHE A 97 8.83 -10.08 -10.70
CA PHE A 97 9.69 -11.23 -10.52
C PHE A 97 10.70 -11.40 -11.67
N VAL A 98 10.24 -11.30 -12.92
CA VAL A 98 11.11 -11.39 -14.10
C VAL A 98 12.14 -10.26 -14.13
N LEU A 99 11.73 -9.02 -13.82
CA LEU A 99 12.65 -7.88 -13.74
C LEU A 99 13.70 -8.06 -12.63
N SER A 100 13.30 -8.55 -11.46
CA SER A 100 14.24 -8.86 -10.37
C SER A 100 15.22 -9.98 -10.73
N CYS A 101 14.79 -10.98 -11.51
CA CYS A 101 15.69 -11.99 -12.06
C CYS A 101 16.66 -11.39 -13.09
N PHE A 102 16.21 -10.44 -13.92
CA PHE A 102 17.04 -9.75 -14.89
C PHE A 102 18.13 -8.91 -14.21
N PHE A 103 17.80 -8.21 -13.13
CA PHE A 103 18.74 -7.41 -12.32
C PHE A 103 19.50 -8.20 -11.25
N ARG A 104 19.53 -9.54 -11.31
CA ARG A 104 20.18 -10.40 -10.29
C ARG A 104 21.67 -10.09 -10.03
N TRP A 105 22.31 -9.43 -10.98
CA TRP A 105 23.74 -9.10 -10.95
C TRP A 105 24.04 -7.84 -10.14
N THR A 106 23.04 -7.05 -9.76
CA THR A 106 23.25 -5.89 -8.90
C THR A 106 23.58 -6.33 -7.47
N PRO A 107 24.49 -5.63 -6.76
CA PRO A 107 24.89 -6.01 -5.39
C PRO A 107 23.70 -6.14 -4.43
N GLU A 108 22.72 -5.25 -4.55
CA GLU A 108 21.51 -5.24 -3.73
C GLU A 108 20.64 -6.48 -3.99
N GLN A 109 20.39 -6.79 -5.26
CA GLN A 109 19.56 -7.93 -5.65
C GLN A 109 20.26 -9.26 -5.35
N MET A 110 21.59 -9.30 -5.42
CA MET A 110 22.43 -10.42 -5.00
C MET A 110 22.39 -10.64 -3.48
N SER A 111 22.34 -9.56 -2.69
CA SER A 111 22.23 -9.62 -1.22
C SER A 111 20.82 -9.99 -0.75
N ASN A 112 19.79 -9.34 -1.29
CA ASN A 112 18.41 -9.51 -0.86
C ASN A 112 17.76 -10.78 -1.43
N GLY A 113 18.29 -11.30 -2.55
CA GLY A 113 17.68 -12.33 -3.37
C GLY A 113 16.38 -11.87 -4.03
N TYR A 114 15.85 -12.62 -4.99
CA TYR A 114 14.59 -12.32 -5.69
C TYR A 114 13.42 -13.20 -5.23
N LEU A 115 13.66 -14.11 -4.29
CA LEU A 115 12.66 -15.06 -3.80
C LEU A 115 11.64 -14.45 -2.83
N TYR A 116 11.76 -13.17 -2.46
CA TYR A 116 10.80 -12.47 -1.59
C TYR A 116 9.39 -12.36 -2.19
N TYR A 117 9.24 -12.55 -3.51
CA TYR A 117 7.94 -12.70 -4.17
C TYR A 117 7.18 -13.94 -3.71
N ILE A 118 7.86 -15.02 -3.27
CA ILE A 118 7.22 -16.23 -2.76
C ILE A 118 6.49 -15.99 -1.43
N PRO A 119 7.15 -15.54 -0.34
CA PRO A 119 6.45 -15.21 0.90
C PRO A 119 5.45 -14.07 0.70
N GLY A 120 5.72 -13.13 -0.23
CA GLY A 120 4.74 -12.15 -0.69
C GLY A 120 3.46 -12.79 -1.23
N GLY A 121 3.58 -13.67 -2.23
CA GLY A 121 2.43 -14.36 -2.83
C GLY A 121 1.66 -15.23 -1.82
N ILE A 122 2.37 -15.93 -0.93
CA ILE A 122 1.76 -16.70 0.17
C ILE A 122 0.97 -15.76 1.09
N LEU A 123 1.56 -14.62 1.48
CA LEU A 123 0.89 -13.62 2.32
C LEU A 123 -0.34 -13.04 1.61
N LEU A 124 -0.24 -12.72 0.32
CA LEU A 124 -1.38 -12.23 -0.47
C LEU A 124 -2.55 -13.23 -0.42
N VAL A 125 -2.29 -14.51 -0.72
CA VAL A 125 -3.31 -15.56 -0.69
C VAL A 125 -3.91 -15.72 0.72
N PHE A 126 -3.06 -15.75 1.76
CA PHE A 126 -3.50 -15.82 3.14
C PHE A 126 -4.42 -14.64 3.50
N THR A 127 -4.00 -13.41 3.17
CA THR A 127 -4.78 -12.20 3.46
C THR A 127 -6.06 -12.16 2.63
N VAL A 128 -6.08 -12.59 1.38
CA VAL A 128 -7.31 -12.72 0.58
C VAL A 128 -8.33 -13.63 1.30
N LEU A 129 -7.87 -14.78 1.79
CA LEU A 129 -8.74 -15.80 2.39
C LEU A 129 -9.15 -15.50 3.84
N LYS A 130 -8.34 -14.77 4.61
CA LYS A 130 -8.57 -14.60 6.07
C LYS A 130 -8.45 -13.16 6.57
N GLY A 131 -7.93 -12.24 5.77
CA GLY A 131 -7.55 -10.88 6.19
C GLY A 131 -8.70 -10.08 6.81
N TYR A 132 -9.79 -9.87 6.07
CA TYR A 132 -10.94 -9.11 6.56
C TYR A 132 -11.64 -9.77 7.76
N PRO A 133 -11.96 -11.09 7.75
CA PRO A 133 -12.49 -11.78 8.94
C PRO A 133 -11.59 -11.66 10.17
N LEU A 134 -10.28 -11.85 10.02
CA LEU A 134 -9.31 -11.79 11.11
C LEU A 134 -9.20 -10.36 11.67
N LEU A 135 -9.18 -9.37 10.78
CA LEU A 135 -9.18 -7.96 11.17
C LEU A 135 -10.41 -7.60 12.00
N ILE A 136 -11.61 -8.06 11.64
CA ILE A 136 -12.82 -7.80 12.44
C ILE A 136 -12.75 -8.48 13.80
N ARG A 137 -12.36 -9.76 13.82
CA ARG A 137 -12.29 -10.59 15.03
C ARG A 137 -11.27 -10.04 16.04
N HIS A 138 -10.09 -9.63 15.56
CA HIS A 138 -8.95 -9.25 16.39
C HIS A 138 -8.62 -7.75 16.32
N ARG A 139 -9.55 -6.89 15.88
CA ARG A 139 -9.32 -5.44 15.69
C ARG A 139 -8.62 -4.72 16.83
N LYS A 140 -8.98 -5.04 18.09
CA LYS A 140 -8.35 -4.42 19.28
C LYS A 140 -6.90 -4.84 19.44
N ILE A 141 -6.63 -6.14 19.30
CA ILE A 141 -5.28 -6.71 19.38
C ILE A 141 -4.42 -6.14 18.26
N LEU A 142 -4.94 -6.13 17.02
CA LEU A 142 -4.22 -5.61 15.86
C LEU A 142 -3.86 -4.13 16.01
N ALA A 143 -4.81 -3.30 16.49
CA ALA A 143 -4.55 -1.89 16.78
C ALA A 143 -3.47 -1.74 17.87
N SER A 144 -3.55 -2.51 18.96
CA SER A 144 -2.54 -2.49 20.03
C SER A 144 -1.16 -2.97 19.56
N SER A 145 -1.08 -4.01 18.73
CA SER A 145 0.19 -4.52 18.17
C SER A 145 0.88 -3.49 17.29
N ILE A 146 0.12 -2.75 16.48
CA ILE A 146 0.69 -1.69 15.63
C ILE A 146 1.13 -0.50 16.49
N CYS A 147 0.35 -0.10 17.50
CA CYS A 147 0.81 0.91 18.46
C CYS A 147 2.09 0.48 19.20
N LEU A 148 2.23 -0.82 19.54
CA LEU A 148 3.44 -1.35 20.17
C LEU A 148 4.65 -1.33 19.22
N LEU A 149 4.47 -1.66 17.94
CA LEU A 149 5.52 -1.54 16.92
C LEU A 149 6.01 -0.09 16.81
N TYR A 150 5.08 0.88 16.87
CA TYR A 150 5.42 2.29 16.88
C TYR A 150 6.16 2.73 18.14
N LEU A 151 5.71 2.27 19.31
CA LEU A 151 6.42 2.51 20.56
C LEU A 151 7.84 1.95 20.50
N ALA A 152 8.01 0.74 19.96
CA ALA A 152 9.32 0.14 19.75
C ALA A 152 10.20 0.98 18.83
N GLN A 153 9.66 1.55 17.74
CA GLN A 153 10.41 2.46 16.87
C GLN A 153 10.86 3.74 17.58
N ILE A 154 10.00 4.34 18.41
CA ILE A 154 10.35 5.50 19.24
C ILE A 154 11.49 5.12 20.20
N VAL A 155 11.40 3.96 20.85
CA VAL A 155 12.46 3.48 21.77
C VAL A 155 13.77 3.25 21.01
N ILE A 156 13.74 2.58 19.86
CA ILE A 156 14.93 2.34 19.03
C ILE A 156 15.54 3.67 18.57
N PHE A 157 14.73 4.69 18.26
CA PHE A 157 15.23 6.02 17.95
C PHE A 157 16.03 6.61 19.10
N PHE A 158 15.45 6.65 20.30
CA PHE A 158 16.13 7.19 21.47
C PHE A 158 17.43 6.42 21.73
N LEU A 159 17.39 5.10 21.66
CA LEU A 159 18.60 4.26 21.78
C LEU A 159 19.64 4.58 20.71
N SER A 160 19.25 4.76 19.46
CA SER A 160 20.15 5.14 18.35
C SER A 160 20.78 6.51 18.59
N HIS A 161 19.98 7.47 19.06
CA HIS A 161 20.41 8.82 19.34
C HIS A 161 21.40 8.89 20.51
N PHE A 162 21.11 8.20 21.61
CA PHE A 162 21.98 8.15 22.79
C PHE A 162 23.26 7.32 22.57
N SER A 163 23.18 6.21 21.83
CA SER A 163 24.34 5.34 21.59
C SER A 163 25.26 5.82 20.46
N GLY A 164 24.84 6.81 19.67
CA GLY A 164 25.54 7.24 18.46
C GLY A 164 25.57 6.20 17.33
N ARG A 165 24.98 5.01 17.54
CA ARG A 165 24.91 3.93 16.53
C ARG A 165 23.60 4.01 15.77
N ARG A 166 23.68 4.03 14.45
CA ARG A 166 22.50 3.96 13.57
C ARG A 166 22.02 2.52 13.45
N PHE A 167 20.90 2.20 14.08
CA PHE A 167 20.16 0.98 13.78
C PHE A 167 19.36 1.18 12.47
N GLY A 168 19.02 0.11 11.74
CA GLY A 168 18.30 0.17 10.46
C GLY A 168 16.83 0.61 10.58
N VAL A 169 16.58 1.84 11.04
CA VAL A 169 15.26 2.33 11.45
C VAL A 169 14.45 2.90 10.28
N VAL A 170 15.10 3.46 9.26
CA VAL A 170 14.42 4.26 8.21
C VAL A 170 13.46 3.42 7.35
N SER A 171 13.88 2.24 6.90
CA SER A 171 13.05 1.37 6.06
C SER A 171 11.85 0.80 6.83
N THR A 172 12.04 0.40 8.09
CA THR A 172 10.97 -0.12 8.93
C THR A 172 9.95 0.97 9.31
N ALA A 173 10.39 2.20 9.54
CA ALA A 173 9.53 3.35 9.83
C ALA A 173 8.69 3.79 8.62
N TYR A 174 9.24 3.69 7.39
CA TYR A 174 8.48 3.93 6.15
C TYR A 174 7.25 3.01 6.09
N PHE A 175 7.45 1.70 6.19
CA PHE A 175 6.37 0.73 6.02
C PHE A 175 5.38 0.72 7.20
N ALA A 176 5.86 0.98 8.42
CA ALA A 176 4.97 1.17 9.57
C ALA A 176 4.00 2.34 9.33
N THR A 177 4.49 3.45 8.74
CA THR A 177 3.68 4.66 8.45
C THR A 177 2.52 4.37 7.53
N LEU A 178 2.76 3.52 6.52
CA LEU A 178 1.70 3.08 5.63
C LEU A 178 0.69 2.14 6.32
N LEU A 179 1.11 1.33 7.30
CA LEU A 179 0.23 0.45 8.09
C LEU A 179 -0.67 1.21 9.08
N LEU A 180 -0.32 2.43 9.49
CA LEU A 180 -1.21 3.24 10.33
C LEU A 180 -2.50 3.62 9.62
N VAL A 181 -2.47 3.77 8.30
CA VAL A 181 -3.64 4.20 7.53
C VAL A 181 -4.85 3.27 7.74
N PRO A 182 -4.75 1.95 7.51
CA PRO A 182 -5.87 1.04 7.79
C PRO A 182 -6.24 0.96 9.26
N VAL A 183 -5.28 1.06 10.19
CA VAL A 183 -5.57 1.04 11.64
C VAL A 183 -6.41 2.24 12.06
N ILE A 184 -5.97 3.44 11.71
CA ILE A 184 -6.68 4.68 12.03
C ILE A 184 -8.07 4.65 11.38
N THR A 185 -8.18 4.17 10.14
CA THR A 185 -9.47 4.02 9.45
C THR A 185 -10.43 3.12 10.25
N VAL A 186 -9.96 1.96 10.73
CA VAL A 186 -10.77 1.04 11.54
C VAL A 186 -11.13 1.65 12.91
N LEU A 187 -10.20 2.37 13.56
CA LEU A 187 -10.43 3.04 14.84
C LEU A 187 -11.47 4.17 14.71
N LEU A 188 -11.34 5.01 13.70
CA LEU A 188 -12.31 6.07 13.37
C LEU A 188 -13.68 5.45 13.05
N TYR A 189 -13.72 4.36 12.29
CA TYR A 189 -14.96 3.64 12.01
C TYR A 189 -15.64 3.10 13.27
N CYS A 190 -14.87 2.44 14.15
CA CYS A 190 -15.42 1.85 15.37
C CYS A 190 -15.89 2.90 16.39
N SER A 191 -15.35 4.12 16.33
CA SER A 191 -15.71 5.22 17.22
C SER A 191 -16.82 6.12 16.67
N ARG A 192 -17.24 5.96 15.40
CA ARG A 192 -18.15 6.86 14.67
C ARG A 192 -19.49 7.16 15.36
N HIS A 193 -20.04 6.21 16.11
CA HIS A 193 -21.36 6.36 16.76
C HIS A 193 -21.32 7.22 18.03
N ASN A 194 -20.15 7.38 18.64
CA ASN A 194 -19.99 8.18 19.86
C ASN A 194 -19.05 9.35 19.59
N ARG A 195 -19.63 10.56 19.49
CA ARG A 195 -18.91 11.80 19.17
C ARG A 195 -17.69 12.04 20.08
N LYS A 196 -17.81 11.78 21.38
CA LYS A 196 -16.68 11.94 22.32
C LYS A 196 -15.57 10.95 22.00
N LYS A 197 -15.89 9.67 21.83
CA LYS A 197 -14.91 8.62 21.48
C LYS A 197 -14.25 8.88 20.12
N PHE A 198 -15.01 9.34 19.13
CA PHE A 198 -14.49 9.69 17.80
C PHE A 198 -13.50 10.84 17.89
N LEU A 199 -13.88 11.94 18.56
CA LEU A 199 -13.02 13.10 18.70
C LEU A 199 -11.75 12.76 19.50
N THR A 200 -11.87 11.99 20.58
CA THR A 200 -10.69 11.52 21.34
C THR A 200 -9.77 10.67 20.48
N ALA A 201 -10.31 9.70 19.71
CA ALA A 201 -9.49 8.86 18.84
C ALA A 201 -8.77 9.70 17.77
N ALA A 202 -9.48 10.63 17.13
CA ALA A 202 -8.91 11.52 16.13
C ALA A 202 -7.81 12.43 16.71
N LEU A 203 -8.05 13.04 17.87
CA LEU A 203 -7.08 13.92 18.54
C LEU A 203 -5.85 13.15 19.05
N VAL A 204 -6.02 11.94 19.58
CA VAL A 204 -4.90 11.09 20.00
C VAL A 204 -4.06 10.72 18.77
N CYS A 205 -4.67 10.25 17.68
CA CYS A 205 -3.94 9.91 16.46
C CYS A 205 -3.20 11.13 15.88
N ALA A 206 -3.87 12.30 15.84
CA ALA A 206 -3.28 13.57 15.41
C ALA A 206 -2.11 14.01 16.30
N GLY A 207 -2.27 13.93 17.62
CA GLY A 207 -1.24 14.29 18.58
C GLY A 207 -0.03 13.36 18.49
N THR A 208 -0.24 12.05 18.39
CA THR A 208 0.83 11.07 18.18
C THR A 208 1.55 11.31 16.86
N TRP A 209 0.83 11.59 15.77
CA TRP A 209 1.41 11.94 14.48
C TRP A 209 2.30 13.20 14.57
N MET A 210 1.80 14.27 15.18
CA MET A 210 2.55 15.52 15.33
C MET A 210 3.78 15.34 16.21
N LEU A 211 3.64 14.62 17.34
CA LEU A 211 4.77 14.29 18.20
C LEU A 211 5.84 13.54 17.41
N LEU A 212 5.45 12.53 16.63
CA LEU A 212 6.37 11.76 15.79
C LEU A 212 7.07 12.66 14.77
N MET A 213 6.35 13.46 14.00
CA MET A 213 6.94 14.34 12.97
C MET A 213 7.94 15.33 13.55
N TYR A 214 7.63 15.96 14.68
CA TYR A 214 8.50 16.98 15.29
C TYR A 214 9.65 16.41 16.12
N THR A 215 9.46 15.27 16.80
CA THR A 215 10.53 14.64 17.59
C THR A 215 11.52 13.87 16.73
N SER A 216 11.04 13.27 15.64
CA SER A 216 11.85 12.42 14.77
C SER A 216 12.43 13.12 13.54
N GLY A 217 12.27 14.45 13.46
CA GLY A 217 12.46 15.33 12.29
C GLY A 217 13.84 15.36 11.62
N LEU A 218 14.70 14.37 11.86
CA LEU A 218 15.95 14.18 11.15
C LEU A 218 16.26 12.71 10.77
N TYR A 219 15.57 11.68 11.31
CA TYR A 219 16.07 10.30 11.17
C TYR A 219 15.06 9.13 11.06
N LEU A 220 13.76 9.26 11.39
CA LEU A 220 12.86 8.08 11.32
C LEU A 220 11.88 8.08 10.16
N ILE A 221 11.09 9.14 10.02
CA ILE A 221 9.96 9.07 9.10
C ILE A 221 10.34 9.73 7.79
N SER A 222 10.31 8.93 6.72
CA SER A 222 10.44 9.45 5.36
C SER A 222 9.29 10.39 5.06
N ASP A 223 9.61 11.62 4.64
CA ASP A 223 8.63 12.63 4.22
C ASP A 223 7.71 12.08 3.10
N THR A 224 8.22 11.19 2.24
CA THR A 224 7.42 10.49 1.23
C THR A 224 6.33 9.62 1.86
N ALA A 225 6.69 8.80 2.85
CA ALA A 225 5.71 8.00 3.59
C ALA A 225 4.68 8.89 4.30
N ALA A 226 5.13 10.04 4.83
CA ALA A 226 4.26 10.99 5.47
C ALA A 226 3.25 11.64 4.50
N ALA A 227 3.70 12.04 3.32
CA ALA A 227 2.82 12.55 2.27
C ALA A 227 1.80 11.48 1.84
N ILE A 228 2.24 10.24 1.60
CA ILE A 228 1.35 9.12 1.26
C ILE A 228 0.32 8.87 2.38
N PHE A 229 0.75 8.85 3.64
CA PHE A 229 -0.13 8.69 4.79
C PHE A 229 -1.21 9.78 4.86
N LEU A 230 -0.81 11.05 4.76
CA LEU A 230 -1.72 12.19 4.84
C LEU A 230 -2.73 12.19 3.69
N LEU A 231 -2.27 11.96 2.46
CA LEU A 231 -3.15 11.88 1.28
C LEU A 231 -4.11 10.70 1.38
N SER A 232 -3.66 9.55 1.89
CA SER A 232 -4.50 8.35 2.05
C SER A 232 -5.55 8.52 3.14
N ILE A 233 -5.19 9.11 4.29
CA ILE A 233 -6.14 9.42 5.36
C ILE A 233 -7.16 10.47 4.90
N LEU A 234 -6.71 11.54 4.24
CA LEU A 234 -7.57 12.57 3.67
C LEU A 234 -8.60 11.96 2.71
N GLY A 235 -8.13 11.22 1.72
CA GLY A 235 -8.98 10.56 0.74
C GLY A 235 -10.00 9.64 1.42
N THR A 236 -9.57 8.86 2.42
CA THR A 236 -10.43 7.93 3.14
C THR A 236 -11.49 8.64 3.98
N VAL A 237 -11.13 9.70 4.71
CA VAL A 237 -12.09 10.48 5.48
C VAL A 237 -13.09 11.17 4.54
N CYS A 238 -12.63 11.76 3.43
CA CYS A 238 -13.50 12.32 2.40
C CYS A 238 -14.47 11.26 1.83
N PHE A 239 -13.99 10.05 1.55
CA PHE A 239 -14.81 8.93 1.12
C PHE A 239 -15.87 8.55 2.16
N MET A 240 -15.51 8.48 3.44
CA MET A 240 -16.44 8.20 4.54
C MET A 240 -17.51 9.29 4.70
N ILE A 241 -17.14 10.58 4.52
CA ILE A 241 -18.11 11.69 4.51
C ILE A 241 -19.05 11.58 3.30
N HIS A 242 -18.51 11.28 2.12
CA HIS A 242 -19.30 11.18 0.90
C HIS A 242 -20.35 10.06 0.99
N ARG A 243 -19.96 8.88 1.48
CA ARG A 243 -20.84 7.73 1.72
C ARG A 243 -21.79 7.89 2.92
N GLY A 244 -21.70 8.99 3.67
CA GLY A 244 -22.56 9.21 4.84
C GLY A 244 -22.26 8.31 6.04
N ILE A 245 -21.04 7.75 6.10
CA ILE A 245 -20.59 6.88 7.20
C ILE A 245 -20.34 7.71 8.48
N LEU A 246 -19.87 8.95 8.31
CA LEU A 246 -19.69 9.90 9.39
C LEU A 246 -20.93 10.79 9.52
N SER A 247 -21.49 10.87 10.72
CA SER A 247 -22.68 11.67 11.01
C SER A 247 -22.33 13.16 11.12
N GLY A 248 -23.08 14.01 10.42
CA GLY A 248 -22.92 15.46 10.47
C GLY A 248 -23.20 16.16 9.14
N LYS A 249 -23.19 17.50 9.16
CA LYS A 249 -23.34 18.32 7.96
C LYS A 249 -22.05 18.26 7.12
N LYS A 250 -22.14 17.74 5.89
CA LYS A 250 -21.00 17.50 4.98
C LYS A 250 -20.05 18.70 4.86
N LYS A 251 -20.59 19.93 4.72
CA LYS A 251 -19.77 21.15 4.60
C LYS A 251 -18.76 21.33 5.74
N TYR A 252 -19.20 21.14 6.99
CA TYR A 252 -18.32 21.31 8.15
C TYR A 252 -17.34 20.15 8.28
N LEU A 253 -17.76 18.93 7.94
CA LEU A 253 -16.86 17.78 7.97
C LEU A 253 -15.71 17.96 6.98
N TYR A 254 -15.98 18.35 5.73
CA TYR A 254 -14.92 18.61 4.76
C TYR A 254 -14.00 19.77 5.19
N SER A 255 -14.54 20.87 5.70
CA SER A 255 -13.73 21.98 6.21
C SER A 255 -12.84 21.56 7.38
N CYS A 256 -13.37 20.78 8.33
CA CYS A 256 -12.58 20.24 9.44
C CYS A 256 -11.49 19.29 8.95
N THR A 257 -11.80 18.37 8.03
CA THR A 257 -10.82 17.46 7.46
C THR A 257 -9.69 18.21 6.76
N LEU A 258 -10.00 19.26 6.00
CA LEU A 258 -9.00 20.10 5.35
C LEU A 258 -8.14 20.86 6.38
N ALA A 259 -8.74 21.41 7.43
CA ALA A 259 -7.99 22.07 8.49
C ALA A 259 -7.05 21.10 9.23
N PHE A 260 -7.51 19.89 9.52
CA PHE A 260 -6.66 18.83 10.10
C PHE A 260 -5.53 18.43 9.15
N LEU A 261 -5.78 18.32 7.84
CA LEU A 261 -4.72 18.05 6.87
C LEU A 261 -3.64 19.12 6.90
N VAL A 262 -4.02 20.40 6.87
CA VAL A 262 -3.05 21.50 6.92
C VAL A 262 -2.24 21.46 8.22
N LEU A 263 -2.90 21.21 9.36
CA LEU A 263 -2.24 21.10 10.65
C LEU A 263 -1.25 19.92 10.68
N LEU A 264 -1.68 18.73 10.29
CA LEU A 264 -0.89 17.49 10.32
C LEU A 264 0.22 17.46 9.25
N GLY A 265 0.01 18.15 8.13
CA GLY A 265 0.99 18.32 7.07
C GLY A 265 1.98 19.45 7.30
N SER A 266 1.70 20.34 8.26
CA SER A 266 2.55 21.51 8.56
C SER A 266 4.05 21.19 8.71
N PRO A 267 4.50 20.05 9.30
CA PRO A 267 5.93 19.75 9.38
C PRO A 267 6.61 19.61 8.02
N LEU A 268 5.89 19.13 6.99
CA LEU A 268 6.41 18.97 5.63
C LEU A 268 6.67 20.31 4.93
N PHE A 269 6.01 21.39 5.37
CA PHE A 269 6.09 22.72 4.75
C PHE A 269 6.83 23.76 5.62
N LEU A 270 6.73 23.65 6.94
CA LEU A 270 7.24 24.66 7.87
C LEU A 270 8.66 24.36 8.39
N THR A 271 9.13 23.13 8.27
CA THR A 271 10.52 22.79 8.63
C THR A 271 11.49 23.20 7.51
N SER A 272 12.75 23.47 7.86
CA SER A 272 13.80 23.77 6.86
C SER A 272 13.99 22.62 5.87
N SER A 273 14.13 21.40 6.39
CA SER A 273 14.26 20.18 5.58
C SER A 273 13.05 19.95 4.66
N GLY A 274 11.83 20.14 5.18
CA GLY A 274 10.61 20.01 4.38
C GLY A 274 10.57 21.02 3.21
N ARG A 275 10.91 22.29 3.46
CA ARG A 275 11.00 23.32 2.41
C ARG A 275 12.03 22.98 1.34
N GLU A 276 13.20 22.49 1.73
CA GLU A 276 14.23 22.07 0.78
C GLU A 276 13.77 20.91 -0.10
N LYS A 277 13.14 19.88 0.49
CA LYS A 277 12.59 18.74 -0.26
C LYS A 277 11.45 19.14 -1.20
N ILE A 278 10.59 20.06 -0.78
CA ILE A 278 9.54 20.61 -1.66
C ILE A 278 10.16 21.40 -2.81
N LYS A 279 11.17 22.25 -2.53
CA LYS A 279 11.89 22.99 -3.57
C LYS A 279 12.56 22.03 -4.56
N ALA A 280 13.20 20.98 -4.07
CA ALA A 280 13.79 19.92 -4.87
C ALA A 280 12.75 19.18 -5.72
N PHE A 281 11.56 18.93 -5.18
CA PHE A 281 10.48 18.26 -5.90
C PHE A 281 9.82 19.14 -6.97
N VAL A 282 9.51 20.40 -6.68
CA VAL A 282 8.78 21.29 -7.60
C VAL A 282 9.72 21.90 -8.64
N THR A 283 10.95 22.23 -8.24
CA THR A 283 11.95 22.92 -9.06
C THR A 283 13.32 22.25 -8.95
N PRO A 284 13.47 20.99 -9.43
CA PRO A 284 14.68 20.19 -9.22
C PRO A 284 15.96 20.89 -9.70
N GLN A 285 15.90 21.59 -10.84
CA GLN A 285 17.03 22.31 -11.44
C GLN A 285 17.66 23.36 -10.50
N SER A 286 16.85 23.97 -9.63
CA SER A 286 17.29 25.03 -8.69
C SER A 286 17.89 24.51 -7.39
N ALA A 287 17.92 23.18 -7.24
CA ALA A 287 18.36 22.47 -6.05
C ALA A 287 19.45 21.44 -6.39
N ILE A 288 20.20 21.67 -7.48
CA ILE A 288 21.38 20.89 -7.86
C ILE A 288 22.62 21.69 -7.49
N TYR A 289 23.45 21.09 -6.64
CA TYR A 289 24.75 21.60 -6.24
C TYR A 289 25.86 20.63 -6.67
N THR A 290 25.60 19.32 -6.62
CA THR A 290 26.60 18.30 -6.91
C THR A 290 26.01 17.13 -7.70
N THR A 291 26.88 16.28 -8.27
CA THR A 291 26.49 15.01 -8.90
C THR A 291 25.94 13.96 -7.91
N TRP A 292 26.02 14.22 -6.60
CA TRP A 292 25.48 13.33 -5.56
C TRP A 292 24.03 13.63 -5.20
N ASP A 293 23.48 14.74 -5.71
CA ASP A 293 22.13 15.17 -5.34
C ASP A 293 21.07 14.34 -6.08
N ASP A 294 20.00 13.94 -5.37
CA ASP A 294 18.86 13.26 -6.00
C ASP A 294 18.19 14.10 -7.09
N THR A 295 18.27 15.42 -6.98
CA THR A 295 17.81 16.36 -8.00
C THR A 295 18.63 16.28 -9.28
N TYR A 296 19.94 16.03 -9.18
CA TYR A 296 20.80 15.78 -10.34
C TYR A 296 20.39 14.48 -11.03
N ASN A 297 20.16 13.41 -10.27
CA ASN A 297 19.64 12.15 -10.80
C ASN A 297 18.33 12.36 -11.59
N GLY A 298 17.41 13.16 -11.05
CA GLY A 298 16.16 13.47 -11.73
C GLY A 298 16.34 14.22 -13.05
N ILE A 299 17.24 15.20 -13.10
CA ILE A 299 17.53 15.96 -14.32
C ILE A 299 18.27 15.12 -15.36
N LEU A 300 19.19 14.25 -14.94
CA LEU A 300 19.80 13.26 -15.81
C LEU A 300 18.74 12.35 -16.44
N ILE A 301 17.80 11.83 -15.65
CA ILE A 301 16.71 10.99 -16.17
C ILE A 301 15.85 11.74 -17.19
N GLN A 302 15.50 13.01 -16.93
CA GLN A 302 14.75 13.84 -17.89
C GLN A 302 15.50 14.02 -19.21
N GLU A 303 16.80 14.29 -19.13
CA GLU A 303 17.66 14.46 -20.29
C GLU A 303 17.69 13.17 -21.14
N LEU A 304 17.97 12.02 -20.53
CA LEU A 304 18.00 10.73 -21.21
C LEU A 304 16.63 10.36 -21.81
N LEU A 305 15.53 10.66 -21.11
CA LEU A 305 14.18 10.42 -21.60
C LEU A 305 13.87 11.26 -22.85
N SER A 306 14.32 12.52 -22.87
CA SER A 306 14.12 13.43 -24.00
C SER A 306 14.83 12.95 -25.27
N ARG A 307 15.97 12.26 -25.09
CA ARG A 307 16.76 11.67 -26.18
C ARG A 307 16.28 10.29 -26.60
N THR A 308 15.42 9.65 -25.83
CA THR A 308 14.95 8.30 -26.12
C THR A 308 13.91 8.32 -27.24
N SER A 309 14.07 7.45 -28.23
CA SER A 309 13.16 7.37 -29.36
C SER A 309 11.81 6.74 -29.00
N LEU A 310 10.84 6.88 -29.90
CA LEU A 310 9.53 6.27 -29.72
C LEU A 310 9.56 4.72 -29.78
N THR A 311 10.39 4.15 -30.66
CA THR A 311 10.30 2.73 -31.07
C THR A 311 11.50 1.87 -30.67
N HIS A 312 12.65 2.47 -30.37
CA HIS A 312 13.87 1.77 -29.97
C HIS A 312 14.50 2.42 -28.74
N GLY A 313 15.37 1.66 -28.06
CA GLY A 313 16.12 2.12 -26.90
C GLY A 313 17.04 3.30 -27.18
N LEU A 314 17.60 3.85 -26.12
CA LEU A 314 18.50 4.99 -26.12
C LEU A 314 19.82 4.63 -26.86
N LEU A 315 20.21 5.48 -27.79
CA LEU A 315 21.46 5.36 -28.53
C LEU A 315 22.38 6.49 -28.11
N LEU A 316 23.49 6.15 -27.44
CA LEU A 316 24.53 7.08 -27.03
C LEU A 316 25.88 6.61 -27.57
N SER A 317 26.72 7.55 -27.98
CA SER A 317 28.13 7.25 -28.22
C SER A 317 28.85 7.01 -26.87
N PRO A 318 29.99 6.31 -26.86
CA PRO A 318 30.76 6.12 -25.63
C PRO A 318 31.24 7.45 -25.01
N GLU A 319 31.56 8.45 -25.85
CA GLU A 319 31.92 9.79 -25.39
C GLU A 319 30.75 10.48 -24.67
N GLU A 320 29.53 10.37 -25.22
CA GLU A 320 28.33 10.91 -24.57
C GLU A 320 28.05 10.20 -23.25
N MET A 321 28.23 8.88 -23.18
CA MET A 321 28.08 8.14 -21.93
C MET A 321 29.10 8.60 -20.88
N MET A 322 30.35 8.84 -21.27
CA MET A 322 31.35 9.41 -20.36
C MET A 322 30.96 10.81 -19.88
N ASP A 323 30.41 11.64 -20.75
CA ASP A 323 29.95 12.99 -20.41
C ASP A 323 28.79 12.95 -19.39
N TYR A 324 27.81 12.06 -19.59
CA TYR A 324 26.73 11.83 -18.63
C TYR A 324 27.19 11.21 -17.30
N GLY A 325 28.06 10.20 -17.37
CA GLY A 325 28.56 9.47 -16.21
C GLY A 325 29.40 10.33 -15.27
N THR A 326 30.25 11.19 -15.83
CA THR A 326 31.03 12.18 -15.07
C THR A 326 30.20 13.40 -14.66
N GLY A 327 29.10 13.68 -15.35
CA GLY A 327 28.30 14.89 -15.16
C GLY A 327 28.89 16.13 -15.80
N ALA A 328 29.89 15.98 -16.68
CA ALA A 328 30.48 17.07 -17.43
C ALA A 328 29.44 17.81 -18.30
N TRP A 329 28.49 17.09 -18.91
CA TRP A 329 27.39 17.65 -19.70
C TRP A 329 26.61 18.76 -18.96
N TYR A 330 26.52 18.65 -17.63
CA TYR A 330 25.79 19.59 -16.78
C TYR A 330 26.73 20.60 -16.11
N PHE A 331 27.88 20.14 -15.59
CA PHE A 331 28.73 20.95 -14.72
C PHE A 331 29.86 21.68 -15.45
N ALA A 332 30.24 21.29 -16.68
CA ALA A 332 31.33 21.94 -17.41
C ALA A 332 31.13 23.44 -17.62
N SER A 333 29.89 23.87 -17.89
CA SER A 333 29.55 25.28 -18.07
C SER A 333 29.06 25.97 -16.78
N ARG A 334 28.99 25.25 -15.65
CA ARG A 334 28.41 25.73 -14.39
C ARG A 334 29.45 25.77 -13.27
N ASP A 335 29.83 24.60 -12.77
CA ASP A 335 30.83 24.43 -11.73
C ASP A 335 31.64 23.15 -11.99
N PRO A 336 32.78 23.26 -12.70
CA PRO A 336 33.59 22.10 -13.09
C PRO A 336 34.13 21.28 -11.91
N ARG A 337 34.13 21.82 -10.68
CA ARG A 337 34.61 21.11 -9.47
C ARG A 337 33.73 19.92 -9.08
N HIS A 338 32.51 19.85 -9.63
CA HIS A 338 31.58 18.76 -9.39
C HIS A 338 31.60 17.68 -10.48
N ILE A 339 32.44 17.82 -11.50
CA ILE A 339 32.63 16.78 -12.51
C ILE A 339 33.34 15.58 -11.87
N GLY A 340 32.81 14.39 -12.14
CA GLY A 340 33.39 13.13 -11.69
C GLY A 340 34.78 12.90 -12.27
N ILE A 341 35.66 12.35 -11.45
CA ILE A 341 37.03 12.03 -11.83
C ILE A 341 37.11 10.55 -12.15
N VAL A 342 37.62 10.27 -13.34
CA VAL A 342 37.89 8.90 -13.77
C VAL A 342 39.07 8.35 -12.97
N GLY A 343 38.78 7.35 -12.13
CA GLY A 343 39.74 6.57 -11.36
C GLY A 343 40.53 5.61 -12.23
N ILE A 344 41.70 5.18 -11.74
CA ILE A 344 42.73 4.59 -12.61
C ILE A 344 43.40 3.35 -11.99
N HIS A 345 43.90 2.46 -12.88
CA HIS A 345 44.37 1.10 -12.64
C HIS A 345 45.89 0.94 -12.37
N THR A 346 46.66 2.02 -12.36
CA THR A 346 48.14 1.99 -12.32
C THR A 346 48.69 2.91 -11.23
N ASP A 347 49.78 2.51 -10.55
CA ASP A 347 50.33 3.21 -9.37
C ASP A 347 50.65 4.70 -9.60
N LYS A 348 51.21 5.04 -10.78
CA LYS A 348 51.54 6.44 -11.14
C LYS A 348 50.29 7.31 -11.32
N GLN A 349 49.27 6.75 -11.94
CA GLN A 349 48.00 7.41 -12.17
C GLN A 349 47.20 7.52 -10.86
N GLN A 350 47.46 6.64 -9.90
CA GLN A 350 46.86 6.72 -8.56
C GLN A 350 47.39 7.92 -7.76
N GLN A 351 48.68 8.26 -7.85
CA GLN A 351 49.20 9.50 -7.27
C GLN A 351 48.57 10.74 -7.90
N GLU A 352 48.56 10.84 -9.24
CA GLU A 352 47.94 11.96 -9.95
C GLU A 352 46.43 12.09 -9.65
N PHE A 353 45.74 10.96 -9.49
CA PHE A 353 44.33 10.93 -9.10
C PHE A 353 44.13 11.50 -7.68
N GLN A 354 44.92 11.04 -6.70
CA GLN A 354 44.83 11.54 -5.32
C GLN A 354 45.13 13.03 -5.24
N GLU A 355 46.15 13.51 -5.96
CA GLU A 355 46.47 14.94 -6.04
C GLU A 355 45.32 15.77 -6.62
N LYS A 356 44.66 15.29 -7.69
CA LYS A 356 43.48 15.95 -8.28
C LYS A 356 42.30 15.98 -7.31
N VAL A 357 42.03 14.87 -6.62
CA VAL A 357 40.98 14.77 -5.61
C VAL A 357 41.24 15.77 -4.48
N GLU A 358 42.43 15.75 -3.90
CA GLU A 358 42.81 16.68 -2.83
C GLU A 358 42.72 18.15 -3.26
N ALA A 359 43.11 18.47 -4.50
CA ALA A 359 43.03 19.82 -5.03
C ALA A 359 41.57 20.31 -5.12
N ILE A 360 40.65 19.44 -5.57
CA ILE A 360 39.22 19.77 -5.67
C ILE A 360 38.57 19.85 -4.28
N GLU A 361 38.91 18.94 -3.36
CA GLU A 361 38.42 18.97 -1.98
C GLU A 361 38.87 20.23 -1.23
N LYS A 362 40.13 20.68 -1.41
CA LYS A 362 40.63 21.95 -0.87
C LYS A 362 39.85 23.16 -1.39
N GLN A 363 39.28 23.07 -2.60
CA GLN A 363 38.42 24.09 -3.20
C GLN A 363 36.93 23.95 -2.82
N GLY A 364 36.61 23.01 -1.91
CA GLY A 364 35.25 22.73 -1.44
C GLY A 364 34.43 21.82 -2.36
N GLY A 365 35.03 21.25 -3.41
CA GLY A 365 34.38 20.29 -4.29
C GLY A 365 34.30 18.90 -3.68
N ARG A 366 33.38 18.08 -4.18
CA ARG A 366 33.20 16.66 -3.80
C ARG A 366 32.97 15.83 -5.06
N PRO A 367 34.03 15.52 -5.82
CA PRO A 367 33.90 14.86 -7.10
C PRO A 367 33.43 13.40 -6.91
N ARG A 368 32.64 12.90 -7.85
CA ARG A 368 32.29 11.47 -7.90
C ARG A 368 33.46 10.68 -8.50
N TYR A 369 33.73 9.50 -7.98
CA TYR A 369 34.75 8.61 -8.54
C TYR A 369 34.14 7.68 -9.57
N ILE A 370 34.73 7.65 -10.76
CA ILE A 370 34.26 6.88 -11.91
C ILE A 370 35.22 5.73 -12.16
N HIS A 371 34.71 4.51 -12.30
CA HIS A 371 35.53 3.28 -12.41
C HIS A 371 35.43 2.61 -13.80
N TYR A 372 35.08 3.39 -14.81
CA TYR A 372 34.90 2.98 -16.20
C TYR A 372 35.51 4.02 -17.15
N GLN A 373 35.81 3.61 -18.38
CA GLN A 373 36.42 4.41 -19.44
C GLN A 373 35.52 4.44 -20.67
N ALA A 374 35.87 5.24 -21.68
CA ALA A 374 35.13 5.28 -22.94
C ALA A 374 35.07 3.93 -23.66
N ASP A 375 36.03 3.03 -23.41
CA ASP A 375 36.10 1.73 -24.09
C ASP A 375 35.14 0.68 -23.50
N ASP A 376 34.75 0.80 -22.22
CA ASP A 376 33.95 -0.18 -21.49
C ASP A 376 32.69 0.37 -20.80
N VAL A 377 32.44 1.68 -20.91
CA VAL A 377 31.24 2.32 -20.34
C VAL A 377 29.95 1.73 -20.90
N THR A 378 29.03 1.44 -20.00
CA THR A 378 27.68 0.97 -20.34
C THR A 378 26.61 1.94 -19.85
N LEU A 379 25.38 1.77 -20.33
CA LEU A 379 24.22 2.51 -19.83
C LEU A 379 24.06 2.38 -18.30
N TRP A 380 24.39 1.22 -17.73
CA TRP A 380 24.20 0.97 -16.30
C TRP A 380 25.13 1.79 -15.41
N ASP A 381 26.29 2.19 -15.97
CA ASP A 381 27.33 2.92 -15.27
C ASP A 381 27.00 4.41 -15.11
N ILE A 382 26.18 4.94 -16.02
CA ILE A 382 25.77 6.34 -16.04
C ILE A 382 24.48 6.59 -15.26
N LEU A 383 23.68 5.54 -15.02
CA LEU A 383 22.38 5.68 -14.34
C LEU A 383 22.52 5.98 -12.83
N PRO A 384 21.50 6.61 -12.22
CA PRO A 384 21.47 6.86 -10.78
C PRO A 384 21.65 5.59 -9.94
N GLN A 385 22.16 5.75 -8.72
CA GLN A 385 22.23 4.65 -7.77
C GLN A 385 20.82 4.07 -7.53
N HIS A 386 20.72 2.74 -7.46
CA HIS A 386 19.46 2.00 -7.35
C HIS A 386 18.48 2.18 -8.54
N TYR A 387 18.98 2.46 -9.76
CA TYR A 387 18.14 2.53 -10.98
C TYR A 387 17.26 1.29 -11.18
N HIS A 388 17.76 0.11 -10.81
CA HIS A 388 17.08 -1.18 -10.92
C HIS A 388 15.85 -1.30 -10.03
N ASN A 389 15.68 -0.40 -9.06
CA ASN A 389 14.51 -0.37 -8.20
C ASN A 389 13.71 0.93 -8.33
N ASN A 390 14.39 2.07 -8.34
CA ASN A 390 13.73 3.38 -8.32
C ASN A 390 13.26 3.81 -9.71
N TYR A 391 13.99 3.44 -10.77
CA TYR A 391 13.79 4.00 -12.09
C TYR A 391 13.30 2.97 -13.13
N LEU A 392 12.55 1.95 -12.73
CA LEU A 392 12.15 0.84 -13.61
C LEU A 392 11.38 1.29 -14.86
N ILE A 393 10.54 2.33 -14.74
CA ILE A 393 9.77 2.85 -15.88
C ILE A 393 10.73 3.57 -16.84
N ALA A 394 11.62 4.42 -16.32
CA ALA A 394 12.61 5.13 -17.13
C ALA A 394 13.59 4.13 -17.79
N VAL A 395 14.07 3.13 -17.05
CA VAL A 395 14.94 2.07 -17.56
C VAL A 395 14.25 1.27 -18.67
N CYS A 396 12.97 0.93 -18.51
CA CYS A 396 12.20 0.27 -19.58
C CYS A 396 12.16 1.13 -20.86
N ILE A 397 11.97 2.45 -20.70
CA ILE A 397 12.02 3.39 -21.82
C ILE A 397 13.42 3.43 -22.43
N PHE A 398 14.49 3.53 -21.64
CA PHE A 398 15.86 3.56 -22.13
C PHE A 398 16.26 2.28 -22.89
N LEU A 399 15.75 1.12 -22.50
CA LEU A 399 16.07 -0.14 -23.16
C LEU A 399 15.26 -0.36 -24.44
N PHE A 400 13.97 0.00 -24.44
CA PHE A 400 13.03 -0.45 -25.48
C PHE A 400 12.30 0.68 -26.23
N GLY A 401 12.48 1.93 -25.81
CA GLY A 401 11.80 3.10 -26.35
C GLY A 401 10.50 3.45 -25.61
N TRP A 402 9.90 4.58 -26.00
CA TRP A 402 8.70 5.09 -25.33
C TRP A 402 7.47 4.20 -25.49
N LEU A 403 7.28 3.50 -26.62
CA LEU A 403 6.08 2.67 -26.83
C LEU A 403 5.94 1.56 -25.76
N PRO A 404 6.95 0.72 -25.50
CA PRO A 404 6.93 -0.22 -24.38
C PRO A 404 6.77 0.45 -23.01
N GLY A 405 7.42 1.59 -22.80
CA GLY A 405 7.26 2.37 -21.55
C GLY A 405 5.82 2.85 -21.32
N LEU A 406 5.17 3.39 -22.35
CA LEU A 406 3.77 3.80 -22.30
C LEU A 406 2.83 2.60 -22.09
N ALA A 407 3.13 1.44 -22.67
CA ALA A 407 2.38 0.21 -22.42
C ALA A 407 2.50 -0.24 -20.95
N MET A 408 3.69 -0.15 -20.35
CA MET A 408 3.91 -0.42 -18.93
C MET A 408 3.12 0.55 -18.04
N ILE A 409 3.21 1.86 -18.31
CA ILE A 409 2.45 2.90 -17.58
C ILE A 409 0.93 2.64 -17.72
N GLY A 410 0.46 2.32 -18.93
CA GLY A 410 -0.93 2.00 -19.20
C GLY A 410 -1.42 0.77 -18.44
N THR A 411 -0.58 -0.27 -18.32
CA THR A 411 -0.89 -1.48 -17.54
C THR A 411 -1.01 -1.18 -16.05
N ILE A 412 -0.11 -0.34 -15.51
CA ILE A 412 -0.16 0.13 -14.12
C ILE A 412 -1.44 0.97 -13.90
N GLY A 413 -1.76 1.88 -14.82
CA GLY A 413 -2.99 2.67 -14.77
C GLY A 413 -4.25 1.80 -14.82
N LEU A 414 -4.27 0.78 -15.67
CA LEU A 414 -5.34 -0.20 -15.76
C LEU A 414 -5.53 -0.98 -14.45
N PHE A 415 -4.43 -1.38 -13.80
CA PHE A 415 -4.49 -2.02 -12.48
C PHE A 415 -5.22 -1.14 -11.46
N TYR A 416 -4.85 0.14 -11.32
CA TYR A 416 -5.51 1.03 -10.37
C TYR A 416 -6.97 1.29 -10.75
N TRP A 417 -7.28 1.44 -12.04
CA TRP A 417 -8.66 1.59 -12.50
C TRP A 417 -9.54 0.38 -12.14
N ILE A 418 -9.03 -0.85 -12.36
CA ILE A 418 -9.71 -2.09 -11.97
C ILE A 418 -9.86 -2.15 -10.45
N LEU A 419 -8.79 -1.87 -9.70
CA LEU A 419 -8.76 -1.88 -8.23
C LEU A 419 -9.86 -0.99 -7.64
N PHE A 420 -9.90 0.29 -8.02
CA PHE A 420 -10.92 1.22 -7.52
C PHE A 420 -12.32 0.91 -8.06
N SER A 421 -12.45 0.28 -9.23
CA SER A 421 -13.75 -0.20 -9.71
C SER A 421 -14.32 -1.33 -8.87
N TYR A 422 -13.48 -2.22 -8.32
CA TYR A 422 -13.90 -3.22 -7.34
C TYR A 422 -14.20 -2.59 -5.98
N ILE A 423 -13.37 -1.67 -5.49
CA ILE A 423 -13.60 -0.97 -4.20
C ILE A 423 -14.96 -0.26 -4.19
N ARG A 424 -15.35 0.40 -5.29
CA ARG A 424 -16.65 1.09 -5.41
C ARG A 424 -17.86 0.16 -5.34
N ARG A 425 -17.70 -1.14 -5.60
CA ARG A 425 -18.77 -2.15 -5.56
C ARG A 425 -18.99 -2.75 -4.16
N ILE A 426 -18.14 -2.41 -3.18
CA ILE A 426 -18.24 -2.91 -1.81
C ILE A 426 -19.35 -2.15 -1.07
N HIS A 427 -20.37 -2.88 -0.61
CA HIS A 427 -21.55 -2.31 0.03
C HIS A 427 -21.27 -1.96 1.49
N GLY A 428 -20.61 -2.85 2.23
CA GLY A 428 -20.27 -2.69 3.63
C GLY A 428 -19.44 -1.43 3.88
N ASN A 429 -19.83 -0.63 4.88
CA ASN A 429 -19.19 0.65 5.17
C ASN A 429 -17.78 0.46 5.71
N LEU A 430 -17.55 -0.52 6.61
CA LEU A 430 -16.21 -0.84 7.10
C LEU A 430 -15.34 -1.46 6.00
N ALA A 431 -15.89 -2.47 5.29
CA ALA A 431 -15.17 -3.17 4.22
C ALA A 431 -14.71 -2.18 3.15
N SER A 432 -15.61 -1.31 2.68
CA SER A 432 -15.29 -0.32 1.65
C SER A 432 -14.31 0.74 2.14
N SER A 433 -14.43 1.22 3.39
CA SER A 433 -13.49 2.20 3.95
C SER A 433 -12.08 1.62 4.08
N LEU A 434 -11.96 0.38 4.55
CA LEU A 434 -10.69 -0.33 4.65
C LEU A 434 -10.07 -0.59 3.28
N ALA A 435 -10.88 -1.07 2.32
CA ALA A 435 -10.40 -1.32 0.96
C ALA A 435 -9.97 -0.02 0.27
N PHE A 436 -10.74 1.06 0.46
CA PHE A 436 -10.42 2.38 -0.08
C PHE A 436 -9.11 2.93 0.49
N CYS A 437 -8.89 2.83 1.81
CA CYS A 437 -7.67 3.34 2.42
C CYS A 437 -6.43 2.54 1.99
N CYS A 438 -6.52 1.21 1.91
CA CYS A 438 -5.43 0.38 1.39
C CYS A 438 -5.15 0.68 -0.09
N GLY A 439 -6.21 0.87 -0.90
CA GLY A 439 -6.10 1.27 -2.30
C GLY A 439 -5.44 2.64 -2.48
N GLN A 440 -5.74 3.61 -1.60
CA GLN A 440 -5.08 4.93 -1.60
C GLN A 440 -3.59 4.81 -1.26
N CYS A 441 -3.21 4.01 -0.26
CA CYS A 441 -1.79 3.79 0.05
C CYS A 441 -1.01 3.22 -1.15
N LEU A 442 -1.60 2.27 -1.86
CA LEU A 442 -1.01 1.70 -3.08
C LEU A 442 -0.95 2.75 -4.20
N LEU A 443 -2.01 3.54 -4.38
CA LEU A 443 -2.10 4.56 -5.42
C LEU A 443 -1.02 5.63 -5.26
N TRP A 444 -0.90 6.22 -4.07
CA TRP A 444 0.05 7.33 -3.85
C TRP A 444 1.50 6.87 -3.93
N GLN A 445 1.82 5.63 -3.52
CA GLN A 445 3.13 5.02 -3.83
C GLN A 445 3.38 5.00 -5.34
N GLY A 446 2.42 4.52 -6.13
CA GLY A 446 2.53 4.48 -7.60
C GLY A 446 2.64 5.86 -8.24
N VAL A 447 1.90 6.85 -7.75
CA VAL A 447 1.96 8.25 -8.25
C VAL A 447 3.33 8.87 -7.98
N PHE A 448 3.82 8.82 -6.74
CA PHE A 448 5.15 9.35 -6.43
C PHE A 448 6.27 8.59 -7.14
N TYR A 449 6.12 7.28 -7.33
CA TYR A 449 7.06 6.47 -8.12
C TYR A 449 7.12 6.94 -9.58
N LEU A 450 5.95 7.14 -10.19
CA LEU A 450 5.82 7.61 -11.57
C LEU A 450 6.46 9.00 -11.73
N LEU A 451 6.17 9.92 -10.82
CA LEU A 451 6.77 11.27 -10.83
C LEU A 451 8.29 11.22 -10.71
N GLY A 452 8.83 10.40 -9.81
CA GLY A 452 10.27 10.20 -9.68
C GLY A 452 10.91 9.67 -10.96
N ASN A 453 10.23 8.78 -11.69
CA ASN A 453 10.71 8.26 -12.98
C ASN A 453 10.74 9.32 -14.10
N PHE A 454 10.10 10.47 -13.90
CA PHE A 454 10.19 11.64 -14.77
C PHE A 454 11.02 12.78 -14.16
N GLY A 455 11.85 12.47 -13.17
CA GLY A 455 12.78 13.41 -12.54
C GLY A 455 12.19 14.28 -11.43
N TYR A 456 10.93 14.05 -11.04
CA TYR A 456 10.26 14.76 -9.94
C TYR A 456 10.20 13.86 -8.69
N GLN A 457 11.36 13.60 -8.08
CA GLN A 457 11.46 12.82 -6.85
C GLN A 457 11.11 13.69 -5.64
N TYR A 458 10.14 13.27 -4.83
CA TYR A 458 9.88 13.86 -3.52
C TYR A 458 10.59 13.06 -2.44
N ALA A 459 11.53 13.70 -1.74
CA ALA A 459 12.34 13.08 -0.69
C ALA A 459 12.93 11.73 -1.11
N ILE A 460 12.49 10.61 -0.54
CA ILE A 460 12.98 9.27 -0.89
C ILE A 460 12.03 8.60 -1.88
N PHE A 461 12.56 7.82 -2.82
CA PHE A 461 11.77 7.03 -3.75
C PHE A 461 10.82 6.05 -3.01
N PRO A 462 9.51 6.06 -3.29
CA PRO A 462 8.64 4.96 -2.86
C PRO A 462 8.96 3.71 -3.69
N ASN A 463 8.42 2.56 -3.33
CA ASN A 463 8.50 1.38 -4.19
C ASN A 463 7.26 1.29 -5.08
N LEU A 464 7.45 0.89 -6.34
CA LEU A 464 6.34 0.57 -7.24
C LEU A 464 5.60 -0.68 -6.74
N PRO A 465 4.33 -0.59 -6.34
CA PRO A 465 3.64 -1.75 -5.81
C PRO A 465 3.60 -2.90 -6.80
N LEU A 466 3.83 -4.13 -6.30
CA LEU A 466 3.86 -5.39 -7.04
C LEU A 466 5.09 -5.62 -7.95
N ILE A 467 5.86 -4.58 -8.30
CA ILE A 467 6.94 -4.69 -9.31
C ILE A 467 8.33 -4.38 -8.74
N SER A 468 8.47 -3.32 -7.94
CA SER A 468 9.76 -2.91 -7.39
C SER A 468 10.29 -3.87 -6.33
N GLU A 469 11.61 -3.93 -6.22
CA GLU A 469 12.32 -4.74 -5.23
C GLU A 469 12.05 -4.27 -3.79
N GLY A 470 11.93 -5.24 -2.87
CA GLY A 470 12.11 -5.00 -1.44
C GLY A 470 11.35 -6.01 -0.60
N GLN A 471 12.05 -6.70 0.30
CA GLN A 471 11.47 -7.75 1.16
C GLN A 471 10.26 -7.22 1.96
N LEU A 472 10.45 -6.12 2.70
CA LEU A 472 9.38 -5.50 3.48
C LEU A 472 8.32 -4.83 2.59
N SER A 473 8.74 -4.27 1.45
CA SER A 473 7.84 -3.58 0.54
C SER A 473 6.83 -4.51 -0.12
N ILE A 474 7.30 -5.65 -0.64
CA ILE A 474 6.43 -6.65 -1.25
C ILE A 474 5.47 -7.20 -0.22
N LEU A 475 5.94 -7.56 0.98
CA LEU A 475 5.07 -8.05 2.06
C LEU A 475 3.98 -7.03 2.42
N LEU A 476 4.34 -5.76 2.59
CA LEU A 476 3.37 -4.71 2.89
C LEU A 476 2.35 -4.55 1.75
N ASN A 477 2.82 -4.42 0.51
CA ASN A 477 1.94 -4.20 -0.63
C ASN A 477 1.01 -5.40 -0.86
N MET A 478 1.47 -6.63 -0.61
CA MET A 478 0.65 -7.84 -0.63
C MET A 478 -0.39 -7.86 0.50
N LEU A 479 -0.03 -7.40 1.69
CA LEU A 479 -0.98 -7.26 2.80
C LEU A 479 -2.07 -6.23 2.47
N LEU A 480 -1.69 -5.03 2.01
CA LEU A 480 -2.63 -3.96 1.65
C LEU A 480 -3.57 -4.41 0.53
N LEU A 481 -3.03 -4.98 -0.55
CA LEU A 481 -3.83 -5.48 -1.67
C LEU A 481 -4.68 -6.69 -1.25
N GLY A 482 -4.13 -7.59 -0.44
CA GLY A 482 -4.84 -8.72 0.12
C GLY A 482 -6.04 -8.30 0.98
N LEU A 483 -5.92 -7.21 1.75
CA LEU A 483 -7.03 -6.64 2.51
C LEU A 483 -8.12 -6.08 1.57
N VAL A 484 -7.76 -5.47 0.44
CA VAL A 484 -8.74 -5.04 -0.58
C VAL A 484 -9.49 -6.25 -1.15
N PHE A 485 -8.77 -7.30 -1.57
CA PHE A 485 -9.38 -8.54 -2.04
C PHE A 485 -10.28 -9.17 -0.99
N SER A 486 -9.82 -9.25 0.26
CA SER A 486 -10.56 -9.86 1.35
C SER A 486 -11.82 -9.07 1.70
N ALA A 487 -11.74 -7.74 1.75
CA ALA A 487 -12.90 -6.88 1.98
C ALA A 487 -13.96 -7.05 0.88
N TYR A 488 -13.55 -7.12 -0.39
CA TYR A 488 -14.47 -7.40 -1.51
C TYR A 488 -15.06 -8.81 -1.41
N ARG A 489 -14.21 -9.81 -1.13
CA ARG A 489 -14.57 -11.23 -1.04
C ARG A 489 -15.66 -11.49 0.01
N TYR A 490 -15.57 -10.82 1.16
CA TYR A 490 -16.42 -11.06 2.33
C TYR A 490 -17.55 -10.03 2.52
N ASP A 491 -17.70 -9.08 1.59
CA ASP A 491 -18.66 -7.95 1.69
C ASP A 491 -20.10 -8.37 2.01
N HIS A 492 -20.57 -9.47 1.42
CA HIS A 492 -21.95 -9.94 1.54
C HIS A 492 -22.19 -10.98 2.64
N VAL A 493 -21.13 -11.43 3.32
CA VAL A 493 -21.22 -12.57 4.25
C VAL A 493 -20.78 -12.25 5.68
N ILE A 494 -20.20 -11.07 5.91
CA ILE A 494 -19.77 -10.65 7.23
C ILE A 494 -20.52 -9.38 7.63
N GLU A 495 -21.26 -9.49 8.72
CA GLU A 495 -21.91 -8.35 9.33
C GLU A 495 -20.91 -7.37 9.96
N GLU A 496 -21.26 -6.10 9.92
CA GLU A 496 -20.43 -5.06 10.51
C GLU A 496 -20.36 -5.19 12.04
N PRO A 497 -19.22 -4.85 12.66
CA PRO A 497 -18.97 -5.05 14.09
C PRO A 497 -19.89 -4.28 15.05
N VAL A 498 -20.85 -3.50 14.54
CA VAL A 498 -21.86 -2.82 15.37
C VAL A 498 -22.97 -3.78 15.80
N ASN A 499 -23.19 -4.87 15.06
CA ASN A 499 -24.16 -5.92 15.39
C ASN A 499 -23.52 -7.26 15.77
N TYR A 500 -22.18 -7.36 15.82
CA TYR A 500 -21.49 -8.61 16.17
C TYR A 500 -21.78 -9.03 17.61
N ARG A 501 -22.80 -9.88 17.80
CA ARG A 501 -22.89 -10.76 18.97
C ARG A 501 -21.91 -11.91 18.70
N PRO A 502 -20.87 -12.10 19.52
CA PRO A 502 -20.05 -13.29 19.38
C PRO A 502 -20.97 -14.49 19.51
N ILE A 503 -20.94 -15.39 18.51
CA ILE A 503 -21.54 -16.70 18.64
C ILE A 503 -20.79 -17.36 19.80
N THR A 504 -21.40 -17.33 20.99
CA THR A 504 -21.01 -18.19 22.09
C THR A 504 -21.40 -19.58 21.63
N SER A 505 -20.41 -20.37 21.22
CA SER A 505 -20.55 -21.82 21.21
C SER A 505 -20.97 -22.22 22.62
N GLY A 506 -22.25 -22.54 22.78
CA GLY A 506 -22.77 -23.22 23.97
C GLY A 506 -22.23 -24.63 24.07
#